data_AF-A0A1H1E9B4-F1
#
_entry.id   AF-A0A1H1E9B4-F1
#
_cell.length_a   1.000
_cell.length_b   1.000
_cell.length_c   1.000
_cell.angle_alpha   90.00
_cell.angle_beta   90.00
_cell.angle_gamma   90.00
#
_symmetry.space_group_name_H-M   'P 1'
#
loop_
_entity.id
_entity.type
_entity.pdbx_description
1 polymer ?
#
loop_
_entity_poly.entity_id
_entity_poly.type
_entity_poly.pdbx_seq_one_letter_code
_entity_poly.pdbx_strand_id
1 'polypeptide(L)'
;MLLVDGPARAAALWPVLGRPGAVLVDGEVAGTWRPRQSGGRLTVQVQPWAEPSAAVRAALTEQAERLAASRGVRLAGVALP
;
A
#
# COMPACT_ATOMS: atom_id res chain seq x y z
N MET A 1 16.48 4.56 15.15
CA MET A 1 15.79 3.34 15.57
C MET A 1 15.74 2.41 14.36
N LEU A 2 16.58 1.37 14.34
CA LEU A 2 16.80 0.51 13.18
C LEU A 2 15.62 -0.46 13.03
N LEU A 3 14.95 -0.47 11.88
CA LEU A 3 14.01 -1.52 11.51
C LEU A 3 14.83 -2.72 10.98
N VAL A 4 15.11 -3.66 11.91
CA VAL A 4 15.53 -5.06 11.70
C VAL A 4 17.02 -5.33 11.43
N ASP A 5 17.61 -6.18 12.30
CA ASP A 5 18.94 -6.77 12.18
C ASP A 5 19.00 -7.91 11.15
N GLY A 6 19.77 -7.69 10.09
CA GLY A 6 20.38 -8.73 9.26
C GLY A 6 19.56 -9.25 8.07
N PRO A 7 20.17 -9.39 6.87
CA PRO A 7 19.47 -9.71 5.62
C PRO A 7 18.76 -11.08 5.60
N ALA A 8 19.13 -12.01 6.48
CA ALA A 8 18.50 -13.33 6.57
C ALA A 8 17.11 -13.32 7.27
N ARG A 9 16.78 -12.30 8.07
CA ARG A 9 15.48 -12.19 8.77
C ARG A 9 14.44 -11.36 8.04
N ALA A 10 14.87 -10.48 7.12
CA ALA A 10 13.96 -9.69 6.28
C ALA A 10 13.06 -10.58 5.39
N ALA A 11 13.58 -11.69 4.87
CA ALA A 11 12.83 -12.62 4.02
C ALA A 11 11.79 -13.48 4.78
N ALA A 12 12.00 -13.71 6.08
CA ALA A 12 11.05 -14.43 6.94
C ALA A 12 9.90 -13.53 7.44
N LEU A 13 10.14 -12.22 7.53
CA LEU A 13 9.14 -11.22 7.89
C LEU A 13 8.31 -10.75 6.68
N TRP A 14 8.91 -10.74 5.48
CA TRP A 14 8.23 -10.46 4.22
C TRP A 14 8.37 -11.67 3.28
N PRO A 15 7.61 -12.76 3.51
CA PRO A 15 7.52 -13.82 2.52
C PRO A 15 7.02 -13.18 1.24
N VAL A 16 7.86 -13.25 0.20
CA VAL A 16 7.70 -12.67 -1.15
C VAL A 16 6.28 -12.15 -1.37
N LEU A 17 6.11 -10.84 -1.18
CA LEU A 17 4.86 -10.11 -1.39
C LEU A 17 4.53 -10.03 -2.89
N GLY A 18 4.47 -11.19 -3.54
CA GLY A 18 3.91 -11.34 -4.86
C GLY A 18 2.39 -11.40 -4.73
N ARG A 19 1.70 -10.28 -4.99
CA ARG A 19 0.22 -10.11 -5.05
C ARG A 19 -0.51 -10.52 -3.74
N PRO A 20 -1.23 -9.66 -2.99
CA PRO A 20 -1.34 -8.19 -2.90
C PRO A 20 -0.32 -7.54 -1.93
N GLY A 21 -0.14 -6.21 -2.01
CA GLY A 21 0.65 -5.40 -1.09
C GLY A 21 0.06 -5.32 0.32
N ALA A 22 0.88 -4.99 1.33
CA ALA A 22 0.42 -4.72 2.70
C ALA A 22 0.19 -3.22 2.92
N VAL A 23 -0.88 -2.87 3.66
CA VAL A 23 -1.11 -1.51 4.17
C VAL A 23 -0.54 -1.44 5.57
N LEU A 24 0.38 -0.51 5.80
CA LEU A 24 0.95 -0.24 7.11
C LEU A 24 0.38 1.07 7.67
N VAL A 25 -0.10 1.04 8.91
CA VAL A 25 -0.55 2.22 9.67
C VAL A 25 0.17 2.17 11.01
N ASP A 26 0.89 3.24 11.35
CA ASP A 26 1.62 3.37 12.62
C ASP A 26 2.56 2.19 12.94
N GLY A 27 3.12 1.54 11.91
CA GLY A 27 4.03 0.40 12.05
C GLY A 27 3.36 -0.97 12.07
N GLU A 28 2.02 -1.02 12.11
CA GLU A 28 1.23 -2.25 12.11
C GLU A 28 0.61 -2.52 10.73
N VAL A 29 0.48 -3.80 10.38
CA VAL A 29 -0.27 -4.18 9.16
C VAL A 29 -1.75 -3.98 9.44
N ALA A 30 -2.40 -3.11 8.67
CA ALA A 30 -3.80 -2.73 8.84
C ALA A 30 -4.71 -3.26 7.72
N GLY A 31 -4.14 -3.99 6.75
CA GLY A 31 -4.88 -4.55 5.62
C GLY A 31 -4.00 -4.89 4.43
N THR A 32 -4.64 -5.13 3.30
CA THR A 32 -3.97 -5.42 2.02
C THR A 32 -4.36 -4.42 0.95
N TRP A 33 -3.54 -4.27 -0.09
CA TRP A 33 -3.84 -3.45 -1.23
C TRP A 33 -3.37 -4.09 -2.54
N ARG A 34 -4.04 -3.79 -3.65
CA ARG A 34 -3.63 -4.24 -4.97
C ARG A 34 -3.67 -3.10 -5.99
N PRO A 35 -2.63 -2.96 -6.83
CA PRO A 35 -2.68 -2.02 -7.94
C PRO A 35 -3.53 -2.61 -9.07
N ARG A 36 -4.43 -1.80 -9.62
CA ARG A 36 -5.12 -2.08 -10.87
C ARG A 36 -4.81 -0.96 -11.85
N GLN A 37 -4.01 -1.25 -12.85
CA GLN A 37 -3.65 -0.28 -13.89
C GLN A 37 -4.42 -0.59 -15.17
N SER A 38 -4.97 0.43 -15.81
CA SER A 38 -5.64 0.34 -17.11
C SER A 38 -5.51 1.66 -17.86
N GLY A 39 -5.16 1.62 -19.14
CA GLY A 39 -5.12 2.80 -20.01
C GLY A 39 -4.30 3.98 -19.46
N GLY A 40 -3.15 3.73 -18.84
CA GLY A 40 -2.30 4.78 -18.26
C GLY A 40 -2.85 5.39 -16.96
N ARG A 41 -3.85 4.76 -16.33
CA ARG A 41 -4.41 5.16 -15.04
C ARG A 41 -4.25 4.05 -14.01
N LEU A 42 -3.96 4.42 -12.76
CA LEU A 42 -3.80 3.51 -11.64
C LEU A 42 -4.96 3.67 -10.66
N THR A 43 -5.62 2.57 -10.31
CA THR A 43 -6.51 2.48 -9.15
C THR A 43 -5.80 1.64 -8.08
N VAL A 44 -5.78 2.14 -6.85
CA VAL A 44 -5.28 1.38 -5.70
C VAL A 44 -6.48 0.86 -4.94
N GLN A 45 -6.67 -0.46 -4.94
CA GLN A 45 -7.76 -1.08 -4.18
C GLN A 45 -7.21 -1.50 -2.83
N VAL A 46 -7.80 -0.98 -1.75
CA VAL A 46 -7.39 -1.21 -0.37
C VAL A 46 -8.48 -1.98 0.34
N GLN A 47 -8.10 -3.08 0.99
CA GLN A 47 -8.96 -3.86 1.88
C GLN A 47 -8.43 -3.70 3.31
N PRO A 48 -8.93 -2.72 4.06
CA PRO A 48 -8.54 -2.53 5.45
C PRO A 48 -9.23 -3.59 6.33
N TRP A 49 -8.60 -3.97 7.44
CA TRP A 49 -9.18 -4.90 8.42
C TRP A 49 -10.14 -4.22 9.41
N ALA A 50 -10.03 -2.90 9.55
CA ALA A 50 -10.90 -2.05 10.34
C ALA A 50 -11.27 -0.79 9.55
N GLU A 51 -12.33 -0.11 9.97
CA GLU A 51 -12.78 1.12 9.34
C GLU A 51 -11.70 2.21 9.46
N PRO A 52 -11.13 2.70 8.34
CA PRO A 52 -10.03 3.66 8.40
C PRO A 52 -10.54 5.06 8.72
N SER A 53 -9.82 5.75 9.61
CA SER A 53 -10.08 7.14 9.94
C SER A 53 -9.90 8.06 8.72
N ALA A 54 -10.45 9.28 8.79
CA ALA A 54 -10.26 10.28 7.74
C ALA A 54 -8.78 10.57 7.46
N ALA A 55 -7.94 10.59 8.51
CA ALA A 55 -6.51 10.79 8.38
C ALA A 55 -5.83 9.63 7.62
N VAL A 56 -6.20 8.39 7.93
CA VAL A 56 -5.70 7.20 7.23
C VAL A 56 -6.15 7.22 5.76
N ARG A 57 -7.40 7.59 5.47
CA ARG A 57 -7.91 7.72 4.10
C ARG A 57 -7.14 8.77 3.28
N ALA A 58 -6.80 9.91 3.90
CA ALA A 58 -5.98 10.94 3.26
C ALA A 58 -4.56 10.44 2.99
N ALA A 59 -3.93 9.78 3.97
CA ALA A 59 -2.59 9.22 3.82
C ALA A 59 -2.54 8.13 2.73
N LEU A 60 -3.53 7.24 2.65
CA LEU A 60 -3.67 6.25 1.58
C LEU A 60 -3.71 6.91 0.19
N THR A 61 -4.43 8.02 0.07
CA THR A 61 -4.53 8.79 -1.18
C THR A 61 -3.18 9.36 -1.58
N GLU A 62 -2.48 10.02 -0.66
CA GLU A 62 -1.16 10.61 -0.89
C GLU A 62 -0.12 9.54 -1.31
N GLN A 63 -0.13 8.37 -0.66
CA GLN A 63 0.76 7.25 -1.03
C GLN A 63 0.40 6.68 -2.42
N ALA A 64 -0.89 6.60 -2.75
CA ALA A 64 -1.34 6.15 -4.07
C ALA A 64 -0.92 7.12 -5.18
N GLU A 65 -0.92 8.43 -4.93
CA GLU A 65 -0.42 9.44 -5.86
C GLU A 65 1.08 9.29 -6.10
N ARG A 66 1.87 9.10 -5.04
CA ARG A 66 3.31 8.79 -5.15
C ARG A 66 3.57 7.52 -5.97
N LEU A 67 2.76 6.48 -5.75
CA LEU A 67 2.85 5.23 -6.51
C LEU A 67 2.50 5.43 -7.99
N ALA A 68 1.51 6.25 -8.30
CA ALA A 68 1.15 6.58 -9.67
C ALA A 68 2.27 7.36 -10.37
N ALA A 69 2.82 8.38 -9.69
CA ALA A 69 3.92 9.20 -10.17
C ALA A 69 5.19 8.38 -10.45
N SER A 70 5.57 7.48 -9.54
CA SER A 70 6.75 6.61 -9.74
C SER A 70 6.60 5.64 -10.91
N ARG A 71 5.36 5.32 -11.29
CA ARG A 71 5.02 4.49 -12.45
C ARG A 71 4.73 5.29 -13.73
N GLY A 72 4.85 6.61 -13.69
CA GLY A 72 4.58 7.49 -14.83
C GLY A 72 3.12 7.47 -15.29
N VAL A 73 2.17 7.16 -14.39
CA VAL A 73 0.73 7.12 -14.69
C VAL A 73 -0.07 8.05 -13.82
N ARG A 74 -1.32 8.32 -14.21
CA ARG A 74 -2.25 9.15 -13.42
C ARG A 74 -2.97 8.28 -12.39
N LEU A 75 -3.09 8.77 -11.16
CA LEU A 75 -3.99 8.14 -10.19
C LEU A 75 -5.44 8.35 -10.65
N ALA A 76 -6.20 7.27 -10.73
CA ALA A 76 -7.65 7.28 -10.93
C ALA A 76 -8.41 7.36 -9.59
N GLY A 77 -7.84 6.80 -8.52
CA GLY A 77 -8.39 6.88 -7.17
C GLY A 77 -7.94 5.73 -6.27
N VAL A 78 -8.31 5.85 -5.00
CA VAL A 78 -8.22 4.77 -4.01
C VAL A 78 -9.62 4.21 -3.80
N ALA A 79 -9.77 2.89 -3.97
CA ALA A 79 -11.03 2.21 -3.70
C ALA A 79 -10.94 1.49 -2.35
N LEU A 80 -11.85 1.85 -1.46
CA LEU A 80 -12.12 1.17 -0.19
C LEU A 80 -13.47 0.43 -0.34
N PRO A 81 -13.72 -0.65 0.43
CA PRO A 81 -15.03 -1.28 0.47
C PRO A 81 -16.15 -0.33 0.91
#